data_AF-X6LB07-F1
#
_entry.id   AF-X6LB07-F1
#
_cell.length_a   1.000
_cell.length_b   1.000
_cell.length_c   1.000
_cell.angle_alpha   90.00
_cell.angle_beta   90.00
_cell.angle_gamma   90.00
#
_symmetry.space_group_name_H-M   'P 1'
#
loop_
_entity.id
_entity.type
_entity.pdbx_description
1 polymer ?
#
loop_
_entity_poly.entity_id
_entity_poly.type
_entity_poly.pdbx_seq_one_letter_code
_entity_poly.pdbx_strand_id
1 'polypeptide(L)'
;MSKVEDEKTPKETTTGVTPVSVEQSCFDKNWILQLNEPEQFEHFICFICKQVANSPIEISCPQHKGIDESTIVGENCLKQFLKANSNSCPIQHHENIEYIRCTALQRCVGALKESQGQNQGNEVIVCDFKGKIKELNDHLNN
;
A
#
# COMPACT_ATOMS: atom_id res chain seq x y z
N MET A 1 15.12 24.50 57.95
CA MET A 1 15.31 23.11 58.43
C MET A 1 14.15 22.29 57.86
N SER A 2 14.39 21.52 56.81
CA SER A 2 14.65 20.06 56.86
C SER A 2 13.32 19.31 56.75
N LYS A 3 13.03 18.34 55.88
CA LYS A 3 13.68 17.60 54.78
C LYS A 3 12.48 17.06 53.95
N VAL A 4 12.58 16.95 52.63
CA VAL A 4 11.73 16.05 51.84
C VAL A 4 12.66 15.04 51.20
N GLU A 5 12.41 13.77 51.56
CA GLU A 5 13.13 12.60 51.08
C GLU A 5 12.58 12.14 49.72
N ASP A 6 13.49 11.46 49.04
CA ASP A 6 13.53 10.95 47.69
C ASP A 6 12.60 9.74 47.51
N GLU A 7 11.75 9.71 46.46
CA GLU A 7 11.25 8.43 45.94
C GLU A 7 11.03 8.48 44.42
N LYS A 8 12.13 8.19 43.72
CA LYS A 8 12.26 7.28 42.56
C LYS A 8 11.06 7.13 41.61
N THR A 9 11.21 7.77 40.45
CA THR A 9 10.51 7.49 39.19
C THR A 9 10.63 6.02 38.74
N PRO A 10 9.54 5.36 38.35
CA PRO A 10 9.59 4.28 37.38
C PRO A 10 9.67 4.91 35.98
N LYS A 11 10.76 4.64 35.26
CA LYS A 11 10.83 4.85 33.81
C LYS A 11 9.84 3.87 33.17
N GLU A 12 8.66 4.36 32.83
CA GLU A 12 7.81 3.68 31.86
C GLU A 12 8.52 3.77 30.52
N THR A 13 9.21 2.69 30.19
CA THR A 13 9.67 2.40 28.83
C THR A 13 8.41 2.24 28.00
N THR A 14 7.89 3.34 27.47
CA THR A 14 6.95 3.30 26.36
C THR A 14 7.70 2.77 25.15
N THR A 15 7.79 1.43 25.08
CA THR A 15 7.87 0.73 23.80
C THR A 15 6.50 0.90 23.15
N GLY A 16 6.19 2.14 22.79
CA GLY A 16 5.15 2.44 21.84
C GLY A 16 5.66 1.87 20.53
N VAL A 17 5.32 0.61 20.26
CA VAL A 17 5.30 0.11 18.90
C VAL A 17 4.21 0.95 18.25
N THR A 18 4.61 2.10 17.73
CA THR A 18 3.79 2.83 16.76
C THR A 18 3.41 1.79 15.72
N PRO A 19 2.09 1.55 15.49
CA PRO A 19 1.68 0.63 14.46
C PRO A 19 2.42 1.04 13.22
N VAL A 20 3.13 0.10 12.60
CA VAL A 20 3.96 0.38 11.45
C VAL A 20 3.02 0.88 10.37
N SER A 21 2.90 2.19 10.25
CA SER A 21 2.29 2.85 9.11
C SER A 21 3.34 2.74 8.01
N VAL A 22 3.58 1.51 7.53
CA VAL A 22 4.23 1.33 6.24
C VAL A 22 3.32 2.09 5.30
N GLU A 23 3.82 3.15 4.67
CA GLU A 23 3.16 3.68 3.48
C GLU A 23 3.16 2.53 2.47
N GLN A 24 2.12 1.69 2.52
CA GLN A 24 2.19 0.38 1.91
C GLN A 24 2.37 0.56 0.40
N SER A 25 3.42 -0.05 -0.12
CA SER A 25 3.64 -0.19 -1.55
C SER A 25 2.56 -1.07 -2.16
N CYS A 26 2.51 -1.07 -3.49
CA CYS A 26 1.74 -2.07 -4.24
C CYS A 26 2.27 -3.49 -3.94
N PHE A 27 1.40 -4.49 -4.11
CA PHE A 27 1.70 -5.90 -3.80
C PHE A 27 2.55 -6.54 -4.89
N ASP A 28 3.51 -7.38 -4.50
CA ASP A 28 4.37 -8.02 -5.49
C ASP A 28 3.57 -8.97 -6.38
N LYS A 29 3.54 -8.68 -7.69
CA LYS A 29 2.75 -9.49 -8.63
C LYS A 29 3.17 -10.96 -8.65
N ASN A 30 4.43 -11.28 -8.36
CA ASN A 30 4.91 -12.65 -8.34
C ASN A 30 4.42 -13.39 -7.09
N TRP A 31 4.20 -12.68 -5.98
CA TRP A 31 3.60 -13.27 -4.77
C TRP A 31 2.10 -13.48 -4.94
N ILE A 32 1.41 -12.54 -5.60
CA ILE A 32 0.00 -12.71 -5.95
C ILE A 32 -0.19 -13.87 -6.92
N LEU A 33 0.66 -14.00 -7.94
CA LEU A 33 0.58 -15.07 -8.95
C LEU A 33 0.73 -16.49 -8.36
N GLN A 34 1.31 -16.64 -7.17
CA GLN A 34 1.44 -17.96 -6.53
C GLN A 34 0.11 -18.55 -6.06
N LEU A 35 -0.89 -17.70 -5.78
CA LEU A 35 -2.15 -18.11 -5.15
C LEU A 35 -3.41 -17.67 -5.92
N ASN A 36 -3.24 -17.01 -7.08
CA ASN A 36 -4.31 -16.48 -7.91
C ASN A 36 -3.94 -16.62 -9.39
N GLU A 37 -4.95 -16.72 -10.25
CA GLU A 37 -4.77 -16.74 -11.70
C GLU A 37 -4.54 -15.31 -12.24
N PRO A 38 -3.75 -15.12 -13.31
CA PRO A 38 -3.47 -13.80 -13.90
C PRO A 38 -4.70 -12.96 -14.20
N GLU A 39 -5.77 -13.58 -14.74
CA GLU A 39 -7.02 -12.93 -15.12
C GLU A 39 -7.74 -12.31 -13.92
N GLN A 40 -7.40 -12.73 -12.69
CA GLN A 40 -7.98 -12.18 -11.47
C GLN A 40 -7.37 -10.84 -11.08
N PHE A 41 -6.19 -10.48 -11.58
CA PHE A 41 -5.48 -9.29 -11.12
C PHE A 41 -4.78 -8.46 -12.20
N GLU A 42 -4.69 -8.92 -13.45
CA GLU A 42 -4.00 -8.20 -14.53
C GLU A 42 -4.56 -6.79 -14.78
N HIS A 43 -5.87 -6.59 -14.56
CA HIS A 43 -6.51 -5.28 -14.69
C HIS A 43 -6.21 -4.33 -13.52
N PHE A 44 -5.67 -4.86 -12.41
CA PHE A 44 -5.32 -4.09 -11.21
C PHE A 44 -3.83 -3.76 -11.14
N ILE A 45 -3.09 -3.91 -12.24
CA ILE A 45 -1.67 -3.55 -12.27
C ILE A 45 -1.53 -2.02 -12.20
N CYS A 46 -0.77 -1.55 -11.22
CA CYS A 46 -0.48 -0.14 -11.06
C CYS A 46 0.35 0.37 -12.24
N PHE A 47 -0.17 1.39 -12.93
CA PHE A 47 0.50 2.01 -14.07
C PHE A 47 1.88 2.57 -13.74
N ILE A 48 2.12 3.02 -12.50
CA ILE A 48 3.37 3.65 -12.07
C ILE A 48 4.45 2.60 -11.75
N CYS A 49 4.17 1.67 -10.83
CA CYS A 49 5.19 0.72 -10.33
C CYS A 49 5.14 -0.67 -10.98
N LYS A 50 4.12 -0.94 -11.81
CA LYS A 50 3.90 -2.21 -12.54
C LYS A 50 3.68 -3.45 -11.65
N GLN A 51 3.36 -3.23 -10.38
CA GLN A 51 2.95 -4.24 -9.39
C GLN A 51 1.42 -4.22 -9.19
N VAL A 52 0.84 -5.14 -8.40
CA VAL A 52 -0.61 -5.15 -8.15
C VAL A 52 -0.99 -3.99 -7.23
N ALA A 53 -1.89 -3.11 -7.69
CA ALA A 53 -2.20 -1.86 -7.02
C ALA A 53 -2.76 -2.08 -5.61
N ASN A 54 -2.06 -1.55 -4.61
CA ASN A 54 -2.60 -1.43 -3.25
C ASN A 54 -3.43 -0.14 -3.13
N SER A 55 -4.63 -0.25 -2.56
CA SER A 55 -5.64 0.81 -2.57
C SER A 55 -5.80 1.41 -3.98
N PRO A 56 -6.29 0.63 -4.96
CA PRO A 56 -6.37 1.07 -6.34
C PRO A 56 -7.27 2.30 -6.50
N ILE A 57 -6.83 3.22 -7.35
CA ILE A 57 -7.59 4.38 -7.83
C ILE A 57 -7.45 4.45 -9.35
N GLU A 58 -8.48 4.98 -10.01
CA GLU A 58 -8.53 5.10 -11.46
C GLU A 58 -8.30 6.54 -11.88
N ILE A 59 -7.38 6.78 -12.81
CA ILE A 59 -7.16 8.12 -13.37
C ILE A 59 -8.28 8.40 -14.38
N SER A 60 -9.01 9.49 -14.15
CA SER A 60 -10.22 9.86 -14.89
C SER A 60 -10.09 11.21 -15.60
N CYS A 61 -8.87 11.60 -15.94
CA CYS A 61 -8.59 12.87 -16.59
C CYS A 61 -9.32 12.95 -17.95
N PRO A 62 -9.96 14.09 -18.29
CA PRO A 62 -10.67 14.24 -19.57
C PRO A 62 -9.81 13.95 -20.80
N GLN A 63 -8.50 14.20 -20.72
CA GLN A 63 -7.50 13.94 -21.75
C GLN A 63 -7.32 12.44 -22.06
N HIS A 64 -7.77 11.57 -21.16
CA HIS A 64 -7.65 10.12 -21.24
C HIS A 64 -9.01 9.44 -21.39
N LYS A 65 -10.05 10.20 -21.74
CA LYS A 65 -11.38 9.66 -21.96
C LYS A 65 -11.39 8.72 -23.17
N GLY A 66 -11.71 7.45 -22.95
CA GLY A 66 -11.84 6.45 -24.01
C GLY A 66 -10.54 5.74 -24.40
N ILE A 67 -9.50 5.82 -23.58
CA ILE A 67 -8.40 4.85 -23.68
C ILE A 67 -8.86 3.53 -23.08
N ASP A 68 -8.70 2.43 -23.83
CA ASP A 68 -9.04 1.07 -23.37
C ASP A 68 -7.97 0.48 -22.42
N GLU A 69 -6.90 1.23 -22.14
CA GLU A 69 -5.83 0.79 -21.24
C GLU A 69 -6.17 1.04 -19.77
N SER A 70 -5.72 0.13 -18.89
CA SER A 70 -5.92 0.25 -17.44
C SER A 70 -5.19 1.48 -16.89
N THR A 71 -5.96 2.48 -16.46
CA THR A 71 -5.48 3.71 -15.81
C THR A 71 -5.38 3.56 -14.30
N ILE A 72 -5.35 2.32 -13.80
CA ILE A 72 -5.28 2.01 -12.38
C ILE A 72 -3.89 2.35 -11.84
N VAL A 73 -3.87 3.04 -10.70
CA VAL A 73 -2.66 3.30 -9.92
C VAL A 73 -2.90 2.98 -8.45
N GLY A 74 -1.85 2.58 -7.72
CA GLY A 74 -1.92 2.52 -6.26
C GLY A 74 -1.96 3.93 -5.68
N GLU A 75 -2.79 4.16 -4.67
CA GLU A 75 -2.98 5.50 -4.09
C GLU A 75 -1.66 6.10 -3.58
N ASN A 76 -0.82 5.29 -2.92
CA ASN A 76 0.46 5.75 -2.42
C ASN A 76 1.45 6.04 -3.56
N CYS A 77 1.47 5.20 -4.60
CA CYS A 77 2.29 5.43 -5.79
C CYS A 77 1.92 6.76 -6.47
N LEU A 78 0.63 7.07 -6.61
CA LEU A 78 0.21 8.34 -7.16
C LEU A 78 0.69 9.50 -6.26
N LYS A 79 0.45 9.45 -4.95
CA LYS A 79 0.89 10.51 -4.01
C LYS A 79 2.38 10.79 -4.12
N GLN A 80 3.22 9.75 -4.17
CA GLN A 80 4.66 9.90 -4.31
C GLN A 80 5.06 10.45 -5.69
N PHE A 81 4.42 9.96 -6.76
CA PHE A 81 4.66 10.45 -8.11
C PHE A 81 4.35 11.95 -8.25
N LEU A 82 3.21 12.42 -7.71
CA LEU A 82 2.81 13.82 -7.79
C LEU A 82 3.77 14.75 -7.05
N LYS A 83 4.25 14.33 -5.87
CA LYS A 83 5.28 15.06 -5.11
C LYS A 83 6.58 15.21 -5.90
N ALA A 84 6.99 14.17 -6.63
CA ALA A 84 8.24 14.16 -7.39
C ALA A 84 8.14 14.87 -8.76
N ASN A 85 6.93 14.97 -9.34
CA ASN A 85 6.73 15.41 -10.72
C ASN A 85 5.81 16.64 -10.82
N SER A 86 5.83 17.55 -9.84
CA SER A 86 5.10 18.81 -9.87
C SER A 86 3.60 18.67 -10.17
N ASN A 87 2.96 17.64 -9.59
CA ASN A 87 1.55 17.29 -9.85
C ASN A 87 1.20 16.99 -11.31
N SER A 88 2.18 16.54 -12.11
CA SER A 88 1.94 16.11 -13.48
C SER A 88 1.28 14.73 -13.55
N CYS A 89 0.36 14.54 -14.50
CA CYS A 89 -0.30 13.26 -14.70
C CYS A 89 0.69 12.15 -15.11
N PRO A 90 0.61 10.95 -14.51
CA PRO A 90 1.53 9.85 -14.82
C PRO A 90 1.29 9.22 -16.21
N ILE A 91 0.12 9.38 -16.82
CA ILE A 91 -0.18 8.85 -18.16
C ILE A 91 0.45 9.74 -19.24
N GLN A 92 0.22 11.05 -19.15
CA GLN A 92 0.79 12.05 -20.06
C GLN A 92 0.94 13.38 -19.32
N HIS A 93 1.97 14.16 -19.66
CA HIS A 93 2.16 15.47 -19.06
C HIS A 93 0.97 16.42 -19.29
N HIS A 94 0.23 16.70 -18.23
CA HIS A 94 -0.70 17.80 -18.10
C HIS A 94 -0.92 18.12 -16.62
N GLU A 95 -1.47 19.30 -16.34
CA GLU A 95 -1.87 19.75 -15.01
C GLU A 95 -3.34 19.38 -14.74
N ASN A 96 -3.81 19.52 -13.49
CA ASN A 96 -5.18 19.22 -13.04
C ASN A 96 -5.59 17.75 -13.23
N ILE A 97 -4.94 16.87 -12.46
CA ILE A 97 -5.26 15.45 -12.46
C ILE A 97 -6.59 15.20 -11.76
N GLU A 98 -7.43 14.42 -12.43
CA GLU A 98 -8.66 13.88 -11.86
C GLU A 98 -8.52 12.36 -11.70
N TYR A 99 -9.01 11.84 -10.57
CA TYR A 99 -9.03 10.41 -10.29
C TYR A 99 -10.24 10.05 -9.43
N ILE A 100 -10.69 8.81 -9.56
CA ILE A 100 -11.85 8.25 -8.86
C ILE A 100 -11.39 7.15 -7.92
N ARG A 101 -11.85 7.20 -6.67
CA ARG A 101 -11.77 6.07 -5.74
C ARG A 101 -13.00 5.19 -5.92
N CYS A 102 -12.81 4.00 -6.50
CA CYS A 102 -13.88 3.01 -6.61
C CYS A 102 -13.77 1.96 -5.51
N THR A 103 -14.75 1.94 -4.60
CA THR A 103 -14.79 0.96 -3.50
C THR A 103 -14.94 -0.48 -3.99
N ALA A 104 -15.54 -0.70 -5.16
CA ALA A 104 -15.61 -2.03 -5.76
C ALA A 104 -14.22 -2.54 -6.16
N LEU A 105 -13.38 -1.70 -6.77
CA LEU A 105 -11.99 -2.07 -7.10
C LEU A 105 -11.19 -2.45 -5.86
N GLN A 106 -11.34 -1.69 -4.78
CA GLN A 106 -10.68 -1.99 -3.51
C GLN A 106 -11.12 -3.34 -2.93
N ARG A 107 -12.41 -3.69 -3.05
CA ARG A 107 -12.92 -5.01 -2.63
C ARG A 107 -12.39 -6.15 -3.50
N CYS A 108 -12.29 -5.95 -4.81
CA CYS A 108 -11.74 -6.94 -5.73
C CYS A 108 -10.28 -7.26 -5.39
N VAL A 109 -9.45 -6.23 -5.25
CA VAL A 109 -8.05 -6.41 -4.83
C VAL A 109 -7.97 -7.03 -3.44
N GLY A 110 -8.78 -6.57 -2.48
CA GLY A 110 -8.81 -7.11 -1.13
C GLY A 110 -9.23 -8.59 -1.04
N ALA A 111 -9.83 -9.16 -2.10
CA ALA A 111 -10.21 -10.56 -2.17
C ALA A 111 -9.10 -11.47 -2.72
N LEU A 112 -8.07 -10.91 -3.34
CA LEU A 112 -6.90 -11.65 -3.82
C LEU A 112 -6.16 -12.28 -2.64
N LYS A 113 -5.57 -13.45 -2.88
CA LYS A 113 -4.71 -14.13 -1.90
C LYS A 113 -3.27 -13.67 -2.05
N GLU A 114 -2.54 -13.53 -0.97
CA GLU A 114 -1.09 -13.25 -1.04
C GLU A 114 -0.36 -14.24 -0.13
N SER A 115 0.79 -14.73 -0.61
CA SER A 115 1.80 -15.37 0.24
C SER A 115 2.86 -14.34 0.59
N GLN A 116 2.90 -13.89 1.84
CA GLN A 116 3.91 -12.92 2.26
C GLN A 116 5.17 -13.66 2.72
N GLY A 117 6.35 -13.29 2.21
CA GLY A 117 7.65 -13.66 2.78
C GLY A 117 8.43 -12.37 3.01
N GLN A 118 8.58 -11.93 4.26
CA GLN A 118 9.15 -10.60 4.53
C GLN A 118 10.66 -10.58 4.33
N ASN A 119 11.16 -9.45 3.81
CA ASN A 119 12.58 -9.08 3.80
C ASN A 119 12.69 -7.74 4.53
N GLN A 120 12.79 -7.79 5.86
CA GLN A 120 13.16 -6.63 6.66
C GLN A 120 14.69 -6.56 6.73
N GLY A 121 15.25 -5.35 6.76
CA GLY A 121 16.70 -5.14 6.82
C GLY A 121 17.38 -6.04 7.86
N ASN A 122 18.37 -6.79 7.38
CA ASN A 122 19.32 -7.64 8.09
C ASN A 122 18.84 -8.80 8.98
N GLU A 123 17.55 -8.97 9.27
CA GLU A 123 17.01 -10.20 9.88
C GLU A 123 15.74 -10.66 9.16
N VAL A 124 15.82 -11.82 8.50
CA VAL A 124 14.71 -12.43 7.78
C VAL A 124 13.70 -12.97 8.79
N ILE A 125 12.68 -12.16 9.11
CA ILE A 125 11.47 -12.66 9.75
C ILE A 125 10.71 -13.44 8.68
N VAL A 126 10.86 -14.77 8.68
CA VAL A 126 10.08 -15.65 7.80
C VAL A 126 8.66 -15.69 8.33
N CYS A 127 7.77 -14.96 7.65
CA CYS A 127 6.33 -15.15 7.78
C CYS A 127 5.87 -16.09 6.67
N ASP A 128 5.01 -17.06 7.00
CA ASP A 128 4.40 -17.99 6.05
C ASP A 128 2.90 -17.69 5.84
N PHE A 129 2.50 -16.42 6.04
CA PHE A 129 1.10 -16.02 5.91
C PHE A 129 0.58 -16.28 4.51
N LYS A 130 -0.58 -16.94 4.43
CA LYS A 130 -1.36 -17.17 3.22
C LYS A 130 -2.81 -16.83 3.51
N GLY A 131 -3.28 -15.72 2.98
CA GLY A 131 -4.62 -15.23 3.24
C GLY A 131 -5.02 -14.14 2.26
N LYS A 132 -6.19 -13.52 2.49
CA LYS A 132 -6.63 -12.43 1.62
C LYS A 132 -5.85 -11.15 1.93
N ILE A 133 -5.64 -10.32 0.92
CA ILE A 133 -4.97 -9.02 1.08
C ILE A 133 -5.62 -8.18 2.19
N LYS A 134 -6.96 -8.17 2.27
CA LYS A 134 -7.67 -7.42 3.31
C LYS A 134 -7.37 -7.88 4.74
N GLU A 135 -6.92 -9.12 4.93
CA GLU A 135 -6.59 -9.72 6.23
C GLU A 135 -5.11 -9.47 6.61
N LEU A 136 -4.30 -8.97 5.66
CA LEU A 136 -2.87 -8.76 5.85
C LEU A 136 -2.57 -7.71 6.93
N ASN A 137 -3.32 -6.60 6.94
CA ASN A 137 -3.12 -5.54 7.94
C ASN A 137 -3.41 -6.04 9.36
N ASP A 138 -4.44 -6.85 9.53
CA ASP A 138 -4.77 -7.44 10.84
C ASP A 138 -3.67 -8.42 11.27
N HIS A 139 -3.06 -9.13 10.31
CA HIS A 139 -1.92 -10.01 10.57
C HIS A 139 -0.65 -9.24 10.97
N LEU A 140 -0.34 -8.13 10.30
CA LEU A 140 0.88 -7.35 10.56
C LEU A 140 0.88 -6.58 11.90
N ASN A 141 -0.29 -6.34 12.49
CA ASN A 141 -0.43 -5.59 13.74
C ASN A 141 -0.50 -6.47 15.01
N ASN A 142 -0.41 -7.79 14.87
CA ASN A 142 -0.38 -8.76 15.98
C ASN A 142 1.02 -9.36 16.14
#